data_AF-A0A0P9EDL6-F1
#
_entry.id   AF-A0A0P9EDL6-F1
#
_cell.length_a   1.000
_cell.length_b   1.000
_cell.length_c   1.000
_cell.angle_alpha   90.00
_cell.angle_beta   90.00
_cell.angle_gamma   90.00
#
_symmetry.space_group_name_H-M   'P 1'
#
loop_
_entity.id
_entity.type
_entity.pdbx_description
1 polymer ?
#
loop_
_entity_poly.entity_id
_entity_poly.type
_entity_poly.pdbx_seq_one_letter_code
_entity_poly.pdbx_strand_id
1 'polypeptide(L)' 'MSTNGNNMMSKVVRPDGQEVTFTYDSLGRRIEKHFNGVVHCYVWDGNIILLEWKAEKAQAESGGRVE' A
#
# COMPACT_ATOMS: atom_id res chain seq x y z
N MET A 1 -0.14 8.02 -17.45
CA MET A 1 -0.16 7.13 -16.28
C MET A 1 -1.25 6.11 -16.51
N SER A 2 -0.90 4.89 -16.88
CA SER A 2 -1.84 3.81 -17.15
C SER A 2 -1.46 2.64 -16.26
N THR A 3 -2.32 2.26 -15.33
CA THR A 3 -2.28 0.94 -14.72
C THR A 3 -3.69 0.39 -14.65
N ASN A 4 -3.87 -0.70 -15.39
CA ASN A 4 -5.10 -1.42 -15.62
C ASN A 4 -5.76 -1.90 -14.31
N GLY A 5 -7.08 -1.69 -14.21
CA GLY A 5 -8.00 -2.57 -13.48
C GLY A 5 -8.03 -2.46 -11.95
N ASN A 6 -8.87 -1.55 -11.44
CA ASN A 6 -9.59 -1.63 -10.15
C ASN A 6 -8.85 -1.55 -8.80
N ASN A 7 -7.53 -1.32 -8.77
CA ASN A 7 -6.88 -0.86 -7.53
C ASN A 7 -6.45 0.60 -7.69
N MET A 8 -7.30 1.53 -7.26
CA MET A 8 -6.90 2.93 -7.18
C MET A 8 -5.74 3.01 -6.18
N MET A 9 -4.60 3.55 -6.58
CA MET A 9 -3.54 3.90 -5.65
C MET A 9 -3.53 5.41 -5.48
N SER A 10 -3.61 5.88 -4.24
CA SER A 10 -3.47 7.30 -3.92
C SER A 10 -2.17 7.53 -3.15
N LYS A 11 -1.47 8.62 -3.48
CA LYS A 11 -0.25 9.05 -2.82
C LYS A 11 -0.52 10.36 -2.10
N VAL A 12 -0.18 10.43 -0.82
CA VAL A 12 -0.37 11.62 0.02
C VAL A 12 0.97 12.00 0.64
N VAL A 13 1.37 13.26 0.46
CA VAL A 13 2.52 13.85 1.16
C VAL A 13 1.99 14.52 2.41
N ARG A 14 2.45 14.08 3.58
CA ARG A 14 2.09 14.66 4.86
C ARG A 14 2.84 15.99 5.07
N PRO A 15 2.36 16.87 5.96
CA PRO A 15 3.05 18.14 6.28
C PRO A 15 4.46 17.95 6.84
N ASP A 16 4.78 16.77 7.36
CA ASP A 16 6.12 16.37 7.83
C ASP A 16 7.06 15.95 6.67
N GLY A 17 6.60 16.04 5.41
CA GLY A 17 7.34 15.64 4.22
C GLY A 17 7.33 14.14 3.94
N GLN A 18 6.70 13.31 4.78
CA GLN A 18 6.66 11.87 4.58
C GLN A 18 5.56 11.46 3.59
N GLU A 19 5.87 10.48 2.76
CA GLU A 19 4.95 9.95 1.77
C GLU A 19 4.19 8.75 2.32
N VAL A 20 2.87 8.76 2.12
CA VAL A 20 1.97 7.64 2.42
C VAL A 20 1.31 7.22 1.12
N THR A 21 1.30 5.92 0.84
CA THR A 21 0.54 5.37 -0.30
C THR A 21 -0.59 4.50 0.21
N PHE A 22 -1.77 4.64 -0.38
CA PHE A 22 -2.93 3.82 -0.07
C PHE A 22 -3.39 3.06 -1.31
N THR A 23 -3.72 1.79 -1.14
CA THR A 23 -4.34 0.97 -2.15
C THR A 23 -5.81 0.76 -1.77
N TYR A 24 -6.70 0.88 -2.75
CA TYR A 24 -8.13 0.71 -2.57
C TYR A 24 -8.66 -0.43 -3.44
N ASP A 25 -9.73 -1.09 -2.99
CA ASP A 25 -10.52 -1.98 -3.82
C ASP A 25 -11.51 -1.21 -4.72
N SER A 26 -12.26 -1.95 -5.54
CA SER A 26 -13.28 -1.39 -6.44
C SER A 26 -14.46 -0.71 -5.73
N LEU A 27 -14.64 -0.94 -4.43
CA LEU A 27 -15.64 -0.28 -3.59
C LEU A 27 -15.10 0.99 -2.91
N GLY A 28 -13.82 1.32 -3.14
CA GLY A 28 -13.16 2.48 -2.52
C GLY A 28 -12.74 2.24 -1.06
N ARG A 29 -12.70 0.99 -0.61
CA ARG A 29 -12.20 0.64 0.73
C ARG A 29 -10.69 0.45 0.68
N ARG A 30 -9.99 0.89 1.72
CA ARG A 30 -8.52 0.75 1.81
C ARG A 30 -8.17 -0.70 2.08
N ILE A 31 -7.34 -1.29 1.23
CA ILE A 31 -6.83 -2.65 1.41
C ILE A 31 -5.34 -2.67 1.76
N GLU A 32 -4.60 -1.58 1.46
CA GLU A 32 -3.21 -1.43 1.88
C GLU A 32 -2.87 0.03 2.23
N LYS A 33 -1.90 0.20 3.13
CA LYS A 33 -1.26 1.48 3.46
C LYS A 33 0.24 1.27 3.60
N HIS A 34 1.02 2.00 2.79
CA HIS A 34 2.47 2.04 2.87
C HIS A 34 2.90 3.32 3.56
N PHE A 35 3.65 3.18 4.66
CA PHE A 35 4.20 4.31 5.39
C PHE A 35 5.50 3.92 6.09
N ASN A 36 6.56 4.71 5.87
CA ASN A 36 7.83 4.57 6.56
C ASN A 36 8.42 3.13 6.50
N GLY A 37 8.35 2.49 5.32
CA GLY A 37 8.84 1.11 5.12
C GLY A 37 7.91 0.01 5.63
N VAL A 38 6.83 0.35 6.33
CA VAL A 38 5.83 -0.58 6.84
C VAL A 38 4.61 -0.57 5.92
N VAL A 39 4.10 -1.76 5.62
CA VAL A 39 2.85 -1.97 4.90
C VAL A 39 1.81 -2.47 5.89
N HIS A 40 0.68 -1.79 5.98
CA HIS A 40 -0.49 -2.29 6.68
C HIS A 40 -1.45 -2.84 5.64
N CYS A 41 -1.88 -4.09 5.80
CA CYS A 41 -2.82 -4.76 4.92
C CYS A 41 -4.14 -4.99 5.66
N TYR A 42 -5.26 -4.89 4.93
CA TYR A 42 -6.61 -4.97 5.46
C TYR A 42 -7.45 -5.93 4.64
N VAL A 43 -8.09 -6.90 5.30
CA VAL A 43 -9.12 -7.78 4.72
C VAL A 43 -10.46 -7.39 5.30
N TRP A 44 -11.45 -7.23 4.43
CA TRP A 44 -12.80 -6.83 4.77
C TRP A 44 -13.77 -7.99 4.64
N ASP A 45 -14.65 -8.17 5.63
CA ASP A 45 -15.86 -8.99 5.55
C ASP A 45 -17.08 -8.04 5.57
N GLY A 46 -17.70 -7.86 4.40
CA GLY A 46 -18.74 -6.85 4.22
C GLY A 46 -18.23 -5.44 4.55
N ASN A 47 -18.70 -4.82 5.63
CA ASN A 47 -18.28 -3.48 6.04
C ASN A 47 -17.38 -3.47 7.29
N ILE A 48 -16.87 -4.65 7.69
CA ILE A 48 -16.04 -4.85 8.88
C ILE A 48 -14.64 -5.29 8.46
N ILE A 49 -13.60 -4.79 9.12
CA ILE A 49 -12.24 -5.31 8.94
C ILE A 49 -12.16 -6.65 9.66
N LEU A 50 -11.99 -7.72 8.88
CA LEU A 50 -11.82 -9.07 9.40
C LEU A 50 -10.41 -9.31 9.92
N LEU A 51 -9.41 -8.77 9.21
CA LEU A 51 -8.00 -8.94 9.57
C LEU A 51 -7.20 -7.69 9.19
N GLU A 52 -6.34 -7.26 10.12
CA GLU A 52 -5.27 -6.30 9.87
C GLU A 52 -3.93 -6.96 10.23
N TRP A 53 -2.93 -6.78 9.37
CA TRP A 53 -1.56 -7.13 9.72
C TRP A 53 -0.57 -6.13 9.14
N LYS A 54 0.63 -6.13 9.71
CA LYS A 54 1.75 -5.32 9.23
C LYS A 54 2.74 -6.25 8.53
N ALA A 55 3.08 -5.92 7.30
CA ALA A 55 4.21 -6.49 6.60
C ALA A 55 5.31 -5.42 6.57
N GLU A 56 6.49 -5.74 7.07
CA GLU A 56 7.67 -4.95 6.74
C GLU A 56 7.95 -5.18 5.26
N LYS A 57 8.17 -4.12 4.48
CA LYS A 57 8.78 -4.35 3.16
C LYS A 57 10.15 -4.95 3.44
N ALA A 58 10.33 -6.22 3.13
CA ALA A 58 11.65 -6.71 2.77
C ALA A 58 12.16 -5.73 1.71
N GLN A 59 13.21 -4.99 2.04
CA GLN A 59 13.89 -4.20 1.03
C GLN A 59 14.24 -5.20 -0.05
N ALA A 60 13.59 -5.09 -1.21
CA ALA A 60 14.06 -5.80 -2.38
C ALA A 60 15.46 -5.24 -2.57
N GLU A 61 16.47 -5.99 -2.12
CA GLU A 61 17.85 -5.76 -2.48
C GLU A 61 17.81 -5.60 -3.99
N SER A 62 17.96 -4.35 -4.45
CA SER A 62 18.31 -4.09 -5.83
C SER A 62 19.71 -4.66 -5.96
N GLY A 63 19.80 -5.98 -6.12
CA GLY A 63 20.97 -6.67 -6.58
C GLY A 63 21.28 -6.05 -7.93
N GLY A 64 22.19 -5.08 -7.90
CA GLY A 64 22.75 -4.50 -9.08
C GLY A 64 23.28 -5.64 -9.92
N ARG A 65 22.68 -5.85 -11.09
CA ARG A 65 23.37 -6.55 -12.15
C ARG A 65 24.48 -5.61 -12.62
N VAL A 66 25.65 -5.78 -12.04
CA VAL A 66 26.92 -5.48 -12.71
C VAL A 66 27.50 -6.80 -13.18
N GLU A 67 28.14 -6.75 -14.35
CA GLU A 67 28.62 -7.84 -15.23
C GLU A 67 27.63 -8.28 -16.31
#